data_AF-A0A351SFW7-F1
#
_entry.id   AF-A0A351SFW7-F1
#
_cell.length_a   1.000
_cell.length_b   1.000
_cell.length_c   1.000
_cell.angle_alpha   90.00
_cell.angle_beta   90.00
_cell.angle_gamma   90.00
#
_symmetry.space_group_name_H-M   'P 1'
#
loop_
_entity.id
_entity.type
_entity.pdbx_description
1 polymer ?
#
loop_
_entity_poly.entity_id
_entity_poly.type
_entity_poly.pdbx_seq_one_letter_code
_entity_poly.pdbx_strand_id
1 'polypeptide(L)'
;MLFLKSLFFLLVSFTSAVMASENRQHSSHEHGVGQLDVAQESSEFQIALTSPAVNIFGFEHAPHDQEDHKMVEKKLAELEKGEVLFVFPEGANCRLKDVHVATSWADHENTKTESTAHKQAEREHRAEHEHKEHDEDEHEDHEED
;
A
#
# COMPACT_ATOMS: atom_id res chain seq x y z
N MET A 1 -44.65 19.96 -75.96
CA MET A 1 -44.98 21.38 -75.75
C MET A 1 -44.73 21.70 -74.28
N LEU A 2 -43.85 22.67 -74.04
CA LEU A 2 -43.43 23.22 -72.73
C LEU A 2 -42.73 22.17 -71.84
N PHE A 3 -41.46 21.81 -72.05
CA PHE A 3 -40.28 22.68 -71.83
C PHE A 3 -40.42 23.65 -70.65
N LEU A 4 -41.09 23.26 -69.57
CA LEU A 4 -41.24 24.15 -68.42
C LEU A 4 -41.69 23.40 -67.17
N LYS A 5 -40.77 22.74 -66.48
CA LYS A 5 -40.86 22.48 -65.04
C LYS A 5 -39.49 22.00 -64.57
N SER A 6 -38.65 22.99 -64.26
CA SER A 6 -37.38 22.85 -63.56
C SER A 6 -36.42 21.87 -64.22
N LEU A 7 -35.40 22.34 -64.94
CA LEU A 7 -34.10 22.53 -64.27
C LEU A 7 -34.03 21.65 -63.02
N PHE A 8 -33.90 20.35 -63.27
CA PHE A 8 -33.76 19.32 -62.25
C PHE A 8 -32.63 19.81 -61.36
N PHE A 9 -33.05 20.27 -60.20
CA PHE A 9 -32.30 21.03 -59.22
C PHE A 9 -31.10 20.16 -58.85
N LEU A 10 -29.99 20.35 -59.55
CA LEU A 10 -28.71 19.70 -59.30
C LEU A 10 -28.09 20.32 -58.03
N LEU A 11 -28.86 20.31 -56.94
CA LEU A 11 -28.34 20.53 -55.60
C LEU A 11 -27.80 19.17 -55.14
N VAL A 12 -26.63 18.82 -55.66
CA VAL A 12 -25.76 17.83 -55.00
C VAL A 12 -25.34 18.48 -53.69
N SER A 13 -26.20 18.35 -52.68
CA SER A 13 -25.85 18.65 -51.31
C SER A 13 -24.88 17.56 -50.89
N PHE A 14 -23.59 17.85 -51.03
CA PHE A 14 -22.52 17.02 -50.49
C PHE A 14 -22.67 17.07 -48.97
N THR A 15 -23.42 16.12 -48.41
CA THR A 15 -23.50 15.93 -46.97
C THR A 15 -22.09 15.61 -46.51
N SER A 16 -21.42 16.59 -45.89
CA SER A 16 -20.15 16.31 -45.23
C SER A 16 -20.44 15.26 -44.17
N ALA A 17 -19.84 14.08 -44.32
CA ALA A 17 -19.84 13.09 -43.25
C ALA A 17 -19.09 13.73 -42.08
N VAL A 18 -19.84 14.21 -41.08
CA VAL A 18 -19.27 14.47 -39.76
C VAL A 18 -18.87 13.10 -39.23
N MET A 19 -17.61 12.74 -39.47
CA MET A 19 -16.94 11.72 -38.68
C MET A 19 -16.76 12.34 -37.31
N ALA A 20 -17.70 12.07 -36.41
CA ALA A 20 -17.50 12.33 -35.00
C ALA A 20 -16.30 11.49 -34.57
N SER A 21 -15.14 12.13 -34.42
CA SER A 21 -14.02 11.54 -33.72
C SER A 21 -14.52 11.23 -32.31
N GLU A 22 -14.59 9.95 -31.94
CA GLU A 22 -14.73 9.56 -30.53
C GLU A 22 -13.57 10.21 -29.78
N ASN A 23 -13.84 11.32 -29.11
CA ASN A 23 -12.92 11.85 -28.12
C ASN A 23 -12.96 10.85 -26.96
N ARG A 24 -12.12 9.82 -27.02
CA ARG A 24 -11.88 8.93 -25.89
C ARG A 24 -11.26 9.79 -24.82
N GLN A 25 -12.09 10.29 -23.90
CA GLN A 25 -11.61 10.96 -22.71
C GLN A 25 -10.73 9.95 -21.99
N HIS A 26 -9.41 10.16 -22.07
CA HIS A 26 -8.48 9.50 -21.17
C HIS A 26 -8.83 10.03 -19.78
N SER A 27 -9.41 9.17 -18.97
CA SER A 27 -9.71 9.43 -17.57
C SER A 27 -8.52 10.09 -16.88
N SER A 28 -8.75 11.04 -15.98
CA SER A 28 -7.68 11.57 -15.15
C SER A 28 -7.14 10.43 -14.29
N HIS A 29 -5.87 10.10 -14.47
CA HIS A 29 -5.18 9.15 -13.59
C HIS A 29 -4.59 9.98 -12.45
N GLU A 30 -5.28 10.03 -11.33
CA GLU A 30 -4.74 10.64 -10.12
C GLU A 30 -3.82 9.63 -9.44
N HIS A 31 -2.51 9.84 -9.59
CA HIS A 31 -1.49 9.07 -8.88
C HIS A 31 -1.00 9.87 -7.67
N GLY A 32 -0.79 9.19 -6.55
CA GLY A 32 -0.12 9.77 -5.39
C GLY A 32 -0.97 10.78 -4.59
N VAL A 33 -2.30 10.75 -4.68
CA VAL A 33 -3.13 11.57 -3.81
C VAL A 33 -3.21 10.94 -2.43
N GLY A 34 -2.74 11.65 -1.41
CA GLY A 34 -2.94 11.32 0.00
C GLY A 34 -4.06 12.15 0.63
N GLN A 35 -4.59 11.68 1.74
CA GLN A 35 -5.61 12.35 2.55
C GLN A 35 -5.08 12.60 3.96
N LEU A 36 -5.26 13.83 4.45
CA LEU A 36 -4.95 14.22 5.82
C LEU A 36 -6.24 14.67 6.50
N ASP A 37 -6.64 13.95 7.53
CA ASP A 37 -7.78 14.30 8.38
C ASP A 37 -7.28 14.89 9.69
N VAL A 38 -7.93 15.97 10.13
CA VAL A 38 -7.61 16.65 11.39
C VAL A 38 -8.91 16.90 12.14
N ALA A 39 -8.98 16.39 13.36
CA ALA A 39 -10.08 16.62 14.29
C ALA A 39 -9.55 17.23 15.58
N GLN A 40 -10.32 18.13 16.19
CA GLN A 40 -10.02 18.70 17.48
C GLN A 40 -11.19 18.48 18.42
N GLU A 41 -10.92 17.92 19.59
CA GLU A 41 -11.85 17.84 20.70
C GLU A 41 -11.24 18.51 21.94
N SER A 42 -11.82 19.63 22.36
CA SER A 42 -11.30 20.45 23.47
C SER A 42 -9.82 20.83 23.27
N SER A 43 -8.91 20.21 24.01
CA SER A 43 -7.46 20.45 23.97
C SER A 43 -6.68 19.33 23.26
N GLU A 44 -7.38 18.40 22.63
CA GLU A 44 -6.82 17.24 21.96
C GLU A 44 -6.99 17.36 20.46
N PHE A 45 -5.94 17.01 19.72
CA PHE A 45 -5.94 16.91 18.27
C PHE A 45 -5.72 15.46 17.88
N GLN A 46 -6.51 14.99 16.92
CA GLN A 46 -6.26 13.74 16.22
C GLN A 46 -5.93 14.06 14.77
N ILE A 47 -4.81 13.52 14.29
CA ILE A 47 -4.33 13.70 12.93
C ILE A 47 -4.19 12.30 12.32
N ALA A 48 -4.81 12.08 11.17
CA ALA A 48 -4.71 10.83 10.43
C ALA A 48 -4.25 11.10 9.00
N LEU A 49 -3.13 10.49 8.59
CA LEU A 49 -2.60 10.56 7.24
C LEU A 49 -2.78 9.21 6.56
N THR A 50 -3.55 9.18 5.47
CA THR A 50 -3.69 8.02 4.58
C THR A 50 -3.03 8.37 3.25
N SER A 51 -2.12 7.54 2.77
CA SER A 51 -1.39 7.84 1.53
C SER A 51 -1.05 6.56 0.76
N PRO A 52 -1.03 6.61 -0.60
CA PRO A 52 -0.37 5.61 -1.42
C PRO A 52 1.08 5.39 -0.98
N ALA A 53 1.59 4.16 -1.14
CA ALA A 53 2.92 3.78 -0.72
C ALA A 53 4.00 4.54 -1.50
N VAL A 54 3.75 4.85 -2.77
CA VAL A 54 4.71 5.57 -3.62
C VAL A 54 5.07 6.96 -3.09
N ASN A 55 4.16 7.61 -2.36
CA ASN A 55 4.40 8.94 -1.79
C ASN A 55 5.42 8.93 -0.65
N ILE A 56 5.54 7.80 0.06
CA ILE A 56 6.35 7.67 1.27
C ILE A 56 7.63 6.88 0.96
N PHE A 57 7.49 5.75 0.26
CA PHE A 57 8.57 4.80 0.01
C PHE A 57 9.14 4.90 -1.42
N GLY A 58 8.39 5.50 -2.36
CA GLY A 58 8.78 5.60 -3.77
C GLY A 58 8.32 4.44 -4.65
N PHE A 59 7.58 3.47 -4.10
CA PHE A 59 7.03 2.31 -4.82
C PHE A 59 5.70 1.82 -4.24
N GLU A 60 4.96 0.99 -5.00
CA GLU A 60 3.66 0.40 -4.60
C GLU A 60 3.71 -1.10 -4.29
N HIS A 61 4.80 -1.79 -4.65
CA HIS A 61 4.95 -3.21 -4.34
C HIS A 61 5.31 -3.45 -2.87
N ALA A 62 5.03 -4.65 -2.36
CA ALA A 62 5.60 -5.08 -1.09
C ALA A 62 7.13 -5.08 -1.16
N PRO A 63 7.83 -4.74 -0.05
CA PRO A 63 9.29 -4.79 -0.02
C PRO A 63 9.77 -6.23 -0.31
N HIS A 64 10.76 -6.38 -1.19
CA HIS A 64 11.23 -7.72 -1.60
C HIS A 64 12.74 -7.93 -1.48
N ASP A 65 13.53 -6.86 -1.48
CA ASP A 65 14.98 -6.92 -1.28
C ASP A 65 15.43 -6.13 -0.04
N GLN A 66 16.71 -6.26 0.30
CA GLN A 66 17.24 -5.61 1.49
C GLN A 66 17.17 -4.07 1.41
N GLU A 67 17.20 -3.48 0.22
CA GLU A 67 17.12 -2.03 0.04
C GLU A 67 15.70 -1.52 0.30
N ASP A 68 14.69 -2.21 -0.24
CA ASP A 68 13.28 -1.95 0.03
C ASP A 68 12.95 -2.04 1.52
N HIS A 69 13.36 -3.13 2.18
CA HIS A 69 13.11 -3.32 3.62
C HIS A 69 13.73 -2.21 4.46
N LYS A 70 14.98 -1.81 4.15
CA LYS A 70 15.65 -0.70 4.85
C LYS A 70 14.97 0.65 4.60
N MET A 71 14.51 0.89 3.36
CA MET A 71 13.76 2.10 3.01
C MET A 71 12.47 2.18 3.84
N VAL A 72 11.73 1.08 3.86
CA VAL A 72 10.51 0.91 4.64
C VAL A 72 10.74 1.17 6.12
N GLU A 73 11.69 0.47 6.76
CA GLU A 73 11.97 0.59 8.19
C GLU A 73 12.35 2.03 8.56
N LYS A 74 13.24 2.64 7.77
CA LYS A 74 13.64 4.03 7.97
C LYS A 74 12.45 4.99 7.89
N LYS A 75 11.58 4.81 6.90
CA LYS A 75 10.42 5.68 6.69
C LYS A 75 9.36 5.51 7.76
N LEU A 76 9.12 4.28 8.24
CA LEU A 76 8.24 4.03 9.38
C LEU A 76 8.78 4.71 10.64
N ALA A 77 10.07 4.58 10.93
CA ALA A 77 10.70 5.27 12.08
C ALA A 77 10.69 6.81 11.97
N GLU A 78 10.62 7.36 10.76
CA GLU A 78 10.39 8.79 10.53
C GLU A 78 8.93 9.17 10.81
N LEU A 79 7.96 8.34 10.41
CA LEU A 79 6.52 8.55 10.64
C LEU A 79 6.11 8.43 12.11
N GLU A 80 6.78 7.57 12.88
CA GLU A 80 6.57 7.46 14.33
C GLU A 80 6.95 8.74 15.09
N LYS A 81 7.74 9.64 14.49
CA LYS A 81 8.11 10.94 15.08
C LYS A 81 7.06 12.01 14.77
N GLY A 82 5.81 11.73 15.11
CA GLY A 82 4.66 12.58 14.77
C GLY A 82 4.81 14.03 15.25
N GLU A 83 5.50 14.27 16.37
CA GLU A 83 5.78 15.61 16.92
C GLU A 83 6.72 16.45 16.06
N VAL A 84 7.54 15.82 15.21
CA VAL A 84 8.42 16.51 14.26
C VAL A 84 7.70 16.77 12.94
N LEU A 85 6.76 15.89 12.57
CA LEU A 85 5.97 16.00 11.34
C LEU A 85 4.83 17.02 11.48
N PHE A 86 4.18 17.05 12.64
CA PHE A 86 3.03 17.91 12.93
C PHE A 86 3.38 18.89 14.04
N VAL A 87 3.97 20.02 13.65
CA VAL A 87 4.43 21.05 14.58
C VAL A 87 3.33 22.05 14.86
N PHE A 88 3.08 22.29 16.15
CA PHE A 88 2.17 23.32 16.63
C PHE A 88 2.96 24.55 17.12
N PRO A 89 2.36 25.75 17.11
CA PRO A 89 2.99 26.94 17.69
C PRO A 89 3.40 26.71 19.15
N GLU A 90 4.55 27.25 19.57
CA GLU A 90 5.08 27.02 20.93
C GLU A 90 4.07 27.38 22.03
N GLY A 91 3.29 28.45 21.86
CA GLY A 91 2.27 28.88 22.82
C GLY A 91 1.06 27.94 22.96
N ALA A 92 0.89 26.96 22.07
CA ALA A 92 -0.17 25.95 22.16
C ALA A 92 0.15 24.84 23.16
N ASN A 93 1.43 24.69 23.55
CA ASN A 93 1.90 23.69 24.51
C ASN A 93 1.49 22.24 24.18
N CYS A 94 1.26 21.91 22.91
CA CYS A 94 0.94 20.54 22.48
C CYS A 94 2.09 19.57 22.80
N ARG A 95 1.73 18.31 23.06
CA ARG A 95 2.65 17.19 23.28
C ARG A 95 2.06 15.97 22.57
N LEU A 96 2.91 15.17 21.93
CA LEU A 96 2.48 13.90 21.36
C LEU A 96 2.05 12.97 22.50
N LYS A 97 0.86 12.39 22.39
CA LYS A 97 0.34 11.42 23.36
C LYS A 97 0.52 9.98 22.88
N ASP A 98 0.20 9.75 21.61
CA ASP A 98 0.23 8.44 20.98
C ASP A 98 0.50 8.57 19.48
N VAL A 99 1.08 7.53 18.89
CA VAL A 99 1.35 7.43 17.45
C VAL A 99 1.15 5.99 17.00
N HIS A 100 0.48 5.82 15.87
CA HIS A 100 0.31 4.52 15.25
C HIS A 100 0.58 4.65 13.75
N VAL A 101 1.46 3.80 13.25
CA VAL A 101 1.78 3.72 11.83
C VAL A 101 1.51 2.28 11.40
N ALA A 102 0.67 2.13 10.37
CA ALA A 102 0.32 0.84 9.81
C ALA A 102 0.52 0.87 8.30
N THR A 103 0.92 -0.27 7.76
CA THR A 103 1.01 -0.51 6.32
C THR A 103 0.44 -1.89 6.04
N SER A 104 -0.02 -2.12 4.82
CA SER A 104 -0.61 -3.40 4.42
C SER A 104 0.35 -4.61 4.50
N TRP A 105 1.65 -4.36 4.72
CA TRP A 105 2.70 -5.38 4.75
C TRP A 105 3.40 -5.50 6.12
N ALA A 106 3.29 -4.51 7.00
CA ALA A 106 4.00 -4.50 8.29
C ALA A 106 3.40 -5.45 9.35
N ASP A 107 2.17 -5.94 9.17
CA ASP A 107 1.50 -6.83 10.13
C ASP A 107 2.10 -8.24 10.22
N HIS A 108 3.04 -8.60 9.34
CA HIS A 108 3.59 -9.95 9.26
C HIS A 108 4.93 -10.17 10.00
N GLU A 109 5.54 -9.15 10.63
CA GLU A 109 6.89 -9.32 11.21
C GLU A 109 7.08 -8.83 12.65
N ASN A 110 6.12 -8.17 13.29
CA ASN A 110 6.31 -7.64 14.66
C ASN A 110 5.20 -8.01 15.65
N THR A 111 5.05 -9.31 15.93
CA THR A 111 4.45 -9.76 17.19
C THR A 111 5.53 -9.79 18.30
N LYS A 112 5.97 -8.61 18.74
CA LYS A 112 6.55 -8.42 20.08
C LYS A 112 5.88 -7.24 20.75
N THR A 113 4.57 -7.38 20.94
CA THR A 113 3.86 -6.63 21.98
C THR A 113 4.48 -7.04 23.32
N GLU A 114 5.17 -6.10 23.98
CA GLU A 114 5.50 -6.20 25.39
C GLU A 114 4.21 -6.30 26.20
N SER A 115 3.77 -7.53 26.43
CA SER A 115 2.80 -7.85 27.47
C SER A 115 3.59 -8.15 28.74
N THR A 116 3.61 -7.16 29.62
CA THR A 116 3.66 -7.30 31.09
C THR A 116 4.18 -8.63 31.63
N ALA A 117 5.44 -8.61 32.06
CA ALA A 117 6.04 -9.65 32.89
C ALA A 117 5.24 -9.87 34.19
N HIS A 118 4.41 -10.91 34.21
CA HIS A 118 3.98 -11.55 35.44
C HIS A 118 4.61 -12.94 35.57
N LYS A 119 5.44 -13.05 36.60
CA LYS A 119 6.03 -14.26 37.16
C LYS A 119 5.00 -15.39 37.26
N GLN A 120 5.36 -16.58 36.80
CA GLN A 120 5.32 -17.74 37.69
C GLN A 120 6.33 -18.80 37.24
N ALA A 121 7.26 -19.09 38.14
CA ALA A 121 8.16 -20.22 38.03
C ALA A 121 7.44 -21.46 38.54
N GLU A 122 7.31 -22.48 37.70
CA GLU A 122 7.20 -23.86 38.15
C GLU A 122 8.15 -24.70 37.30
N ARG A 123 9.27 -25.06 37.92
CA ARG A 123 10.03 -26.26 37.55
C ARG A 123 9.30 -27.42 38.23
N GLU A 124 9.11 -28.54 37.52
CA GLU A 124 9.45 -29.89 37.98
C GLU A 124 9.07 -30.99 36.97
N HIS A 125 10.09 -31.79 36.62
CA HIS A 125 10.13 -33.20 36.22
C HIS A 125 9.25 -33.74 35.06
N ARG A 126 9.87 -34.41 34.07
CA ARG A 126 10.25 -35.83 34.15
C ARG A 126 11.08 -36.27 32.94
N ALA A 127 12.00 -37.18 33.22
CA ALA A 127 13.01 -37.73 32.34
C ALA A 127 12.50 -38.85 31.41
N GLU A 128 13.36 -39.16 30.43
CA GLU A 128 13.59 -40.45 29.75
C GLU A 128 12.56 -40.91 28.70
N HIS A 129 13.04 -41.09 27.45
CA HIS A 129 13.26 -42.42 26.87
C HIS A 129 14.20 -42.33 25.65
N GLU A 130 15.31 -43.07 25.73
CA GLU A 130 16.22 -43.43 24.63
C GLU A 130 15.65 -44.57 23.76
N HIS A 131 16.34 -44.77 22.61
CA HIS A 131 16.38 -45.93 21.70
C HIS A 131 15.43 -45.84 20.49
N LYS A 132 15.84 -46.09 19.24
CA LYS A 132 16.97 -46.88 18.71
C LYS A 132 17.19 -46.55 17.22
N GLU A 133 18.42 -46.70 16.77
CA GLU A 133 18.85 -46.77 15.35
C GLU A 133 18.27 -47.98 14.61
N HIS A 134 18.18 -47.85 13.28
CA HIS A 134 18.27 -48.83 12.18
C HIS A 134 17.70 -48.12 10.93
N ASP A 135 18.18 -48.25 9.70
CA ASP A 135 19.38 -48.80 9.08
C ASP A 135 19.38 -48.21 7.64
N GLU A 136 20.51 -48.34 6.97
CA GLU A 136 20.78 -47.92 5.59
C GLU A 136 19.85 -48.61 4.58
N ASP A 137 19.51 -47.91 3.48
CA ASP A 137 19.26 -48.53 2.17
C ASP A 137 19.58 -47.51 1.06
N GLU A 138 20.78 -47.66 0.50
CA GLU A 138 21.18 -47.17 -0.82
C GLU A 138 20.42 -47.92 -1.92
N HIS A 139 19.89 -47.20 -2.92
CA HIS A 139 19.65 -47.70 -4.29
C HIS A 139 19.79 -46.51 -5.24
N GLU A 140 20.96 -46.32 -5.84
CA GLU A 140 21.40 -46.85 -7.16
C GLU A 140 20.88 -46.06 -8.37
N ASP A 141 21.85 -45.53 -9.08
CA ASP A 141 21.78 -44.83 -10.37
C ASP A 141 21.16 -45.70 -11.47
N HIS A 142 20.46 -45.05 -12.41
CA HIS A 142 20.32 -45.56 -13.77
C HIS A 142 20.29 -44.39 -14.77
N GLU A 143 21.42 -44.21 -15.46
CA GLU A 143 21.49 -43.62 -16.80
C GLU A 143 21.30 -44.72 -17.88
N GLU A 144 20.85 -44.28 -19.07
CA GLU A 144 20.78 -44.89 -20.42
C GLU A 144 19.42 -44.41 -21.03
N ASP A 145 19.29 -43.61 -22.09
CA ASP A 145 20.10 -43.18 -23.26
C ASP A 145 19.78 -41.70 -23.61
#